data_AF-A0A8H9HR54-F1
#
_entry.id   AF-A0A8H9HR54-F1
#
_cell.length_a   1.000
_cell.length_b   1.000
_cell.length_c   1.000
_cell.angle_alpha   90.00
_cell.angle_beta   90.00
_cell.angle_gamma   90.00
#
_symmetry.space_group_name_H-M   'P 1'
#
loop_
_entity.id
_entity.type
_entity.pdbx_description
1 polymer ?
#
loop_
_entity_poly.entity_id
_entity_poly.type
_entity_poly.pdbx_seq_one_letter_code
_entity_poly.pdbx_strand_id
1 'polypeptide(L)'
;MSVPVPKLSGMPDAYTVLWTQDTCRELRKEGRVGQRPPVAFSGAHQSLPAWSGARVGDEVYALHVKQREVFVVSRMRIVDRERGDCCGAEPETWRDPGFPGHADWWMLGAGGCGADAVHVDATPVRFDQRIPGDLLPRLTWRNRRNQTRGLKYVVDGRLERFVSLQGFYRLTPESADELAELVGA
;
A
#
# COMPACT_ATOMS: atom_id res chain seq x y z
N MET A 1 -9.19 -33.64 23.87
CA MET A 1 -8.11 -32.67 23.61
C MET A 1 -7.99 -32.51 22.11
N SER A 2 -8.51 -31.42 21.55
CA SER A 2 -8.45 -31.17 20.10
C SER A 2 -7.18 -30.39 19.83
N VAL A 3 -6.24 -30.99 19.12
CA VAL A 3 -5.02 -30.32 18.66
C VAL A 3 -5.44 -29.33 17.57
N PRO A 4 -5.13 -28.03 17.68
CA PRO A 4 -5.40 -27.10 16.59
C PRO A 4 -4.53 -27.48 15.39
N VAL A 5 -5.17 -27.85 14.29
CA VAL A 5 -4.52 -28.03 12.98
C VAL A 5 -3.93 -26.67 12.57
N PRO A 6 -2.63 -26.56 12.27
CA PRO A 6 -2.08 -25.34 11.72
C PRO A 6 -2.82 -25.04 10.42
N LYS A 7 -3.45 -23.87 10.31
CA LYS A 7 -3.89 -23.36 9.01
C LYS A 7 -2.64 -23.30 8.14
N LEU A 8 -2.61 -24.10 7.07
CA LEU A 8 -1.70 -23.90 5.95
C LEU A 8 -1.72 -22.41 5.63
N SER A 9 -0.57 -21.76 5.83
CA SER A 9 -0.32 -20.39 5.42
C SER A 9 -0.55 -20.35 3.91
N GLY A 10 -1.72 -19.87 3.51
CA GLY A 10 -1.94 -19.50 2.12
C GLY A 10 -0.86 -18.51 1.71
N MET A 11 -0.41 -18.57 0.46
CA MET A 11 0.55 -17.61 -0.09
C MET A 11 0.15 -16.18 0.33
N PRO A 12 1.13 -15.34 0.72
CA PRO A 12 0.86 -13.98 1.10
C PRO A 12 0.09 -13.28 -0.01
N ASP A 13 -0.94 -12.55 0.38
CA ASP A 13 -1.75 -11.79 -0.56
C ASP A 13 -1.03 -10.51 -0.95
N ALA A 14 -1.33 -10.03 -2.15
CA ALA A 14 -0.84 -8.74 -2.61
C ALA A 14 -2.00 -7.77 -2.80
N TYR A 15 -1.78 -6.52 -2.45
CA TYR A 15 -2.77 -5.45 -2.53
C TYR A 15 -2.20 -4.23 -3.26
N THR A 16 -3.09 -3.38 -3.75
CA THR A 16 -2.72 -2.05 -4.26
C THR A 16 -3.38 -0.97 -3.44
N VAL A 17 -2.66 0.13 -3.26
CA VAL A 17 -3.16 1.37 -2.67
C VAL A 17 -2.81 2.54 -3.58
N LEU A 18 -3.75 3.46 -3.80
CA LEU A 18 -3.45 4.70 -4.52
C LEU A 18 -2.88 5.73 -3.56
N TRP A 19 -1.62 6.13 -3.76
CA TRP A 19 -1.08 7.36 -3.21
C TRP A 19 -1.43 8.52 -4.14
N THR A 20 -2.23 9.45 -3.60
CA THR A 20 -2.80 10.54 -4.37
C THR A 20 -1.71 11.51 -4.85
N GLN A 21 -2.08 12.41 -5.75
CA GLN A 21 -1.20 13.49 -6.19
C GLN A 21 -0.68 14.32 -5.01
N ASP A 22 -1.51 14.55 -3.99
CA ASP A 22 -1.14 15.30 -2.79
C ASP A 22 -0.12 14.54 -1.95
N THR A 23 -0.38 13.26 -1.62
CA THR A 23 0.58 12.42 -0.89
C THR A 23 1.93 12.37 -1.62
N CYS A 24 1.92 12.17 -2.94
CA CYS A 24 3.14 12.09 -3.74
C CYS A 24 3.84 13.44 -3.90
N ARG A 25 3.11 14.56 -3.81
CA ARG A 25 3.71 15.90 -3.80
C ARG A 25 4.43 16.14 -2.47
N GLU A 26 3.78 15.86 -1.35
CA GLU A 26 4.38 16.05 -0.03
C GLU A 26 5.58 15.11 0.19
N LEU A 27 5.53 13.85 -0.27
CA LEU A 27 6.70 12.95 -0.24
C LEU A 27 7.93 13.54 -0.94
N ARG A 28 7.73 14.23 -2.07
CA ARG A 28 8.84 14.90 -2.77
C ARG A 28 9.33 16.13 -2.02
N LYS A 29 8.40 16.95 -1.52
CA LYS A 29 8.69 18.18 -0.79
C LYS A 29 9.48 17.91 0.49
N GLU A 30 9.13 16.86 1.22
CA GLU A 30 9.79 16.43 2.46
C GLU A 30 11.04 15.56 2.21
N GLY A 31 11.53 15.47 0.97
CA GLY A 31 12.78 14.78 0.64
C GLY A 31 12.76 13.26 0.84
N ARG A 32 11.57 12.62 0.79
CA ARG A 32 11.42 11.17 1.04
C ARG A 32 11.80 10.29 -0.16
N VAL A 33 12.09 10.86 -1.33
CA VAL A 33 12.58 10.11 -2.50
C VAL A 33 13.88 9.39 -2.14
N GLY A 34 13.96 8.09 -2.45
CA GLY A 34 15.10 7.24 -2.08
C GLY A 34 15.08 6.73 -0.64
N GLN A 35 14.20 7.24 0.22
CA GLN A 35 14.01 6.73 1.59
C GLN A 35 12.99 5.58 1.59
N ARG A 36 13.10 4.70 2.58
CA ARG A 36 12.19 3.56 2.77
C ARG A 36 11.17 3.92 3.86
N PRO A 37 9.86 3.96 3.55
CA PRO A 37 8.83 4.13 4.57
C PRO A 37 8.89 2.95 5.56
N PRO A 38 9.08 3.18 6.86
CA PRO A 38 9.01 2.09 7.85
C PRO A 38 7.57 1.80 8.26
N VAL A 39 6.63 2.70 7.91
CA VAL A 39 5.24 2.66 8.33
C VAL A 39 4.35 3.24 7.24
N ALA A 40 3.13 2.71 7.15
CA ALA A 40 2.00 3.31 6.46
C ALA A 40 0.79 3.33 7.41
N PHE A 41 -0.28 4.03 7.03
CA PHE A 41 -1.45 4.15 7.88
C PHE A 41 -2.70 3.59 7.20
N SER A 42 -3.41 2.76 7.95
CA SER A 42 -4.81 2.43 7.68
C SER A 42 -5.68 3.53 8.27
N GLY A 43 -6.91 3.73 7.77
CA GLY A 43 -7.85 4.58 8.49
C GLY A 43 -9.32 4.23 8.29
N ALA A 44 -10.16 4.77 9.18
CA ALA A 44 -11.59 4.49 9.25
C ALA A 44 -12.42 5.21 8.17
N HIS A 45 -11.87 6.26 7.55
CA HIS A 45 -12.52 7.07 6.52
C HIS A 45 -11.93 6.82 5.13
N GLN A 46 -12.67 7.16 4.07
CA GLN A 46 -12.23 7.02 2.67
C GLN A 46 -10.95 7.80 2.33
N SER A 47 -10.52 8.72 3.19
CA SER A 47 -9.26 9.46 3.08
C SER A 47 -8.03 8.58 3.32
N LEU A 48 -8.19 7.43 3.97
CA LEU A 48 -7.12 6.45 4.18
C LEU A 48 -7.55 5.06 3.69
N PRO A 49 -6.61 4.22 3.24
CA PRO A 49 -6.93 2.87 2.81
C PRO A 49 -7.38 2.06 4.03
N ALA A 50 -8.37 1.18 3.87
CA ALA A 50 -8.72 0.22 4.91
C ALA A 50 -7.84 -1.02 4.76
N TRP A 51 -6.73 -1.10 5.50
CA TRP A 51 -5.81 -2.26 5.48
C TRP A 51 -6.36 -3.45 6.28
N SER A 52 -7.61 -3.40 6.72
CA SER A 52 -8.27 -4.44 7.54
C SER A 52 -8.33 -5.82 6.88
N GLY A 53 -8.17 -5.89 5.55
CA GLY A 53 -8.10 -7.15 4.80
C GLY A 53 -6.72 -7.80 4.80
N ALA A 54 -5.64 -7.03 4.98
CA ALA A 54 -4.27 -7.54 4.86
C ALA A 54 -3.73 -8.07 6.19
N ARG A 55 -2.66 -8.85 6.14
CA ARG A 55 -2.03 -9.50 7.30
C ARG A 55 -0.52 -9.36 7.23
N VAL A 56 0.14 -9.66 8.35
CA VAL A 56 1.60 -9.80 8.37
C VAL A 56 2.02 -10.82 7.31
N GLY A 57 3.02 -10.44 6.51
CA GLY A 57 3.51 -11.20 5.36
C GLY A 57 2.96 -10.76 4.01
N ASP A 58 1.79 -10.11 3.97
CA ASP A 58 1.17 -9.61 2.73
C ASP A 58 1.97 -8.44 2.12
N GLU A 59 1.84 -8.28 0.81
CA GLU A 59 2.48 -7.22 0.02
C GLU A 59 1.48 -6.12 -0.33
N VAL A 60 1.94 -4.87 -0.35
CA VAL A 60 1.16 -3.70 -0.75
C VAL A 60 1.96 -2.86 -1.72
N TYR A 61 1.42 -2.63 -2.91
CA TYR A 61 1.99 -1.77 -3.94
C TYR A 61 1.33 -0.40 -3.87
N ALA A 62 2.10 0.62 -3.48
CA ALA A 62 1.70 2.01 -3.56
C ALA A 62 1.76 2.48 -5.01
N LEU A 63 0.60 2.74 -5.60
CA LEU A 63 0.46 3.22 -6.97
C LEU A 63 0.26 4.72 -7.00
N HIS A 64 0.76 5.35 -8.06
CA HIS A 64 0.55 6.76 -8.34
C HIS A 64 0.14 6.95 -9.80
N VAL A 65 -0.84 7.82 -10.04
CA VAL A 65 -1.26 8.18 -11.40
C VAL A 65 -0.85 9.60 -11.69
N LYS A 66 -0.05 9.80 -12.73
CA LYS A 66 0.39 11.11 -13.20
C LYS A 66 0.31 11.16 -14.72
N GLN A 67 -0.35 12.18 -15.27
CA GLN A 67 -0.49 12.36 -16.73
C GLN A 67 -1.00 11.10 -17.46
N ARG A 68 -1.97 10.39 -16.84
CA ARG A 68 -2.56 9.12 -17.32
C ARG A 68 -1.62 7.92 -17.34
N GLU A 69 -0.42 8.04 -16.79
CA GLU A 69 0.51 6.94 -16.58
C GLU A 69 0.44 6.48 -15.12
N VAL A 70 0.67 5.19 -14.90
CA VAL A 70 0.63 4.58 -13.57
C VAL A 70 2.04 4.17 -13.18
N PHE A 71 2.42 4.47 -11.94
CA PHE A 71 3.74 4.20 -11.38
C PHE A 71 3.60 3.38 -10.10
N VAL A 72 4.54 2.47 -9.88
CA VAL A 72 4.76 1.90 -8.54
C VAL A 72 5.70 2.82 -7.78
N VAL A 73 5.20 3.45 -6.73
CA VAL A 73 5.99 4.38 -5.91
C VAL A 73 6.83 3.64 -4.88
N SER A 74 6.25 2.61 -4.28
CA SER A 74 6.92 1.71 -3.35
C SER A 74 6.16 0.40 -3.26
N ARG A 75 6.88 -0.71 -3.13
CA ARG A 75 6.36 -1.96 -2.61
C ARG A 75 6.61 -2.01 -1.11
N MET A 76 5.65 -2.54 -0.36
CA MET A 76 5.67 -2.57 1.11
C MET A 76 5.19 -3.95 1.58
N ARG A 77 6.04 -4.67 2.32
CA ARG A 77 5.64 -5.91 2.99
C ARG A 77 5.20 -5.61 4.41
N ILE A 78 4.03 -6.08 4.82
CA ILE A 78 3.56 -5.89 6.20
C ILE A 78 4.37 -6.78 7.14
N VAL A 79 5.06 -6.17 8.09
CA VAL A 79 5.88 -6.88 9.09
C VAL A 79 5.22 -6.92 10.45
N ASP A 80 4.49 -5.87 10.84
CA ASP A 80 3.82 -5.78 12.14
C ASP A 80 2.61 -4.83 12.07
N ARG A 81 1.64 -5.00 12.97
CA ARG A 81 0.41 -4.18 13.03
C ARG A 81 0.15 -3.54 14.40
N GLU A 82 1.02 -3.79 15.36
CA GLU A 82 0.95 -3.28 16.73
C GLU A 82 2.02 -2.20 16.93
N ARG A 83 3.30 -2.60 17.08
CA ARG A 83 4.44 -1.69 17.27
C ARG A 83 5.67 -2.25 16.56
N GLY A 84 6.49 -1.35 16.02
CA GLY A 84 7.80 -1.66 15.47
C GLY A 84 8.86 -0.67 15.95
N ASP A 85 10.12 -0.88 15.58
CA ASP A 85 11.25 -0.02 15.99
C ASP A 85 11.05 1.46 15.61
N CYS A 86 10.28 1.73 14.55
CA CYS A 86 9.97 3.08 14.11
C CYS A 86 8.96 3.83 14.99
N CYS A 87 8.29 3.15 15.94
CA CYS A 87 7.28 3.78 16.79
C CYS A 87 7.87 4.78 17.79
N GLY A 88 9.12 4.60 18.20
CA GLY A 88 9.68 5.29 19.36
C GLY A 88 9.10 4.78 20.68
N ALA A 89 9.31 5.56 21.75
CA ALA A 89 8.87 5.18 23.11
C ALA A 89 7.35 4.98 23.21
N GLU A 90 6.94 4.11 24.14
CA GLU A 90 5.53 3.90 24.44
C GLU A 90 4.95 5.15 25.11
N PRO A 91 3.77 5.63 24.69
CA PRO A 91 3.13 6.78 25.33
C PRO A 91 2.82 6.48 26.79
N GLU A 92 3.21 7.37 27.70
CA GLU A 92 2.92 7.21 29.14
C GLU A 92 1.48 7.66 29.46
N THR A 93 0.94 8.56 28.64
CA THR A 93 -0.39 9.15 28.81
C THR A 93 -1.16 9.15 27.48
N TRP A 94 -2.49 9.27 27.58
CA TRP A 94 -3.36 9.40 26.39
C TRP A 94 -3.10 10.67 25.56
N ARG A 95 -2.36 11.65 26.12
CA ARG A 95 -2.00 12.90 25.42
C ARG A 95 -0.73 12.75 24.61
N ASP A 96 0.09 11.75 24.91
CA ASP A 96 1.32 11.52 24.17
C ASP A 96 0.98 10.97 22.79
N PRO A 97 1.77 11.32 21.75
CA PRO A 97 1.59 10.72 20.44
C PRO A 97 1.69 9.20 20.56
N GLY A 98 0.73 8.46 20.00
CA GLY A 98 0.76 7.00 20.04
C GLY A 98 2.05 6.40 19.44
N PHE A 99 2.63 7.13 18.46
CA PHE A 99 3.82 6.75 17.73
C PHE A 99 4.70 7.98 17.39
N PRO A 100 5.51 8.51 18.32
CA PRO A 100 6.30 9.72 18.12
C PRO A 100 7.30 9.61 16.96
N GLY A 101 7.81 8.42 16.65
CA GLY A 101 8.75 8.22 15.52
C GLY A 101 8.11 8.29 14.12
N HIS A 102 6.78 8.43 14.03
CA HIS A 102 6.08 8.46 12.74
C HIS A 102 5.83 9.86 12.18
N ALA A 103 6.16 10.93 12.91
CA ALA A 103 5.91 12.31 12.47
C ALA A 103 6.58 12.63 11.13
N ASP A 104 7.73 12.02 10.86
CA ASP A 104 8.47 12.11 9.60
C ASP A 104 7.69 11.61 8.38
N TRP A 105 6.72 10.72 8.59
CA TRP A 105 5.91 10.08 7.56
C TRP A 105 4.44 10.49 7.63
N TRP A 106 4.15 11.67 8.19
CA TRP A 106 2.78 12.18 8.40
C TRP A 106 1.92 12.17 7.13
N MET A 107 2.52 12.43 5.96
CA MET A 107 1.83 12.46 4.67
C MET A 107 1.25 11.10 4.25
N LEU A 108 1.67 10.00 4.89
CA LEU A 108 1.12 8.66 4.70
C LEU A 108 -0.09 8.38 5.61
N GLY A 109 -0.48 9.35 6.46
CA GLY A 109 -1.68 9.29 7.29
C GLY A 109 -1.45 9.35 8.79
N ALA A 110 -0.23 9.63 9.27
CA ALA A 110 0.04 9.71 10.72
C ALA A 110 -0.81 10.82 11.36
N GLY A 111 -1.45 10.51 12.49
CA GLY A 111 -2.33 11.45 13.19
C GLY A 111 -3.69 11.68 12.52
N GLY A 112 -4.02 10.94 11.45
CA GLY A 112 -5.36 10.95 10.86
C GLY A 112 -6.41 10.38 11.82
N CYS A 113 -7.67 10.83 11.68
CA CYS A 113 -8.77 10.31 12.49
C CYS A 113 -8.96 8.80 12.25
N GLY A 114 -8.83 8.01 13.32
CA GLY A 114 -8.90 6.55 13.27
C GLY A 114 -7.75 5.92 12.47
N ALA A 115 -6.59 6.59 12.41
CA ALA A 115 -5.42 6.07 11.72
C ALA A 115 -4.70 5.03 12.57
N ASP A 116 -4.56 3.81 12.03
CA ASP A 116 -3.80 2.72 12.64
C ASP A 116 -2.47 2.54 11.90
N ALA A 117 -1.37 2.49 12.65
CA ALA A 117 -0.05 2.24 12.09
C ALA A 117 0.06 0.79 11.56
N VAL A 118 0.62 0.66 10.36
CA VAL A 118 1.01 -0.62 9.77
C VAL A 118 2.48 -0.56 9.45
N HIS A 119 3.27 -1.38 10.13
CA HIS A 119 4.72 -1.41 10.00
C HIS A 119 5.10 -2.24 8.79
N VAL A 120 6.01 -1.70 7.98
CA VAL A 120 6.35 -2.28 6.68
C VAL A 120 7.84 -2.34 6.43
N ASP A 121 8.28 -3.40 5.75
CA ASP A 121 9.55 -3.41 5.03
C ASP A 121 9.30 -2.93 3.60
N ALA A 122 9.79 -1.74 3.28
CA ALA A 122 9.50 -1.07 2.03
C ALA A 122 10.73 -0.93 1.12
N THR A 123 10.47 -0.94 -0.17
CA THR A 123 11.42 -0.43 -1.16
C THR A 123 11.56 1.10 -1.04
N PRO A 124 12.65 1.70 -1.53
CA PRO A 124 12.75 3.15 -1.59
C PRO A 124 11.62 3.82 -2.38
N VAL A 125 11.13 4.98 -1.90
CA VAL A 125 10.17 5.80 -2.63
C VAL A 125 10.79 6.29 -3.94
N ARG A 126 10.14 5.98 -5.06
CA ARG A 126 10.58 6.39 -6.40
C ARG A 126 9.39 6.80 -7.27
N PHE A 127 9.65 7.51 -8.37
CA PHE A 127 8.59 8.06 -9.23
C PHE A 127 8.85 7.83 -10.73
N ASP A 128 9.73 6.90 -11.02
CA ASP A 128 10.23 6.52 -12.34
C ASP A 128 9.88 5.05 -12.71
N GLN A 129 9.43 4.24 -11.74
CA GLN A 129 8.98 2.87 -12.00
C GLN A 129 7.57 2.85 -12.61
N ARG A 130 7.50 3.10 -13.91
CA ARG A 130 6.25 3.09 -14.68
C ARG A 130 5.75 1.66 -14.89
N ILE A 131 4.45 1.43 -14.70
CA ILE A 131 3.78 0.21 -15.15
C ILE A 131 3.61 0.30 -16.68
N PRO A 132 4.13 -0.69 -17.46
CA PRO A 132 3.94 -0.72 -18.90
C PRO A 132 2.47 -0.63 -19.31
N GLY A 133 2.18 0.11 -20.39
CA GLY A 133 0.81 0.39 -20.80
C GLY A 133 0.03 -0.86 -21.24
N ASP A 134 0.74 -1.84 -21.78
CA ASP A 134 0.27 -3.18 -22.15
C ASP A 134 0.09 -4.11 -20.94
N LEU A 135 0.73 -3.84 -19.81
CA LEU A 135 0.46 -4.52 -18.53
C LEU A 135 -0.84 -4.00 -17.87
N LEU A 136 -1.17 -2.71 -17.97
CA LEU A 136 -2.38 -2.14 -17.36
C LEU A 136 -3.70 -2.91 -17.62
N PRO A 137 -4.05 -3.32 -18.85
CA PRO A 137 -5.27 -4.08 -19.10
C PRO A 137 -5.21 -5.53 -18.61
N ARG A 138 -4.00 -6.07 -18.35
CA ARG A 138 -3.79 -7.44 -17.84
C ARG A 138 -3.89 -7.52 -16.31
N LEU A 139 -3.68 -6.41 -15.61
CA LEU A 139 -3.80 -6.36 -14.16
C LEU A 139 -5.25 -6.62 -13.71
N THR A 140 -5.39 -7.51 -12.74
CA THR A 140 -6.67 -7.93 -12.20
C THR A 140 -6.68 -8.01 -10.68
N TRP A 141 -7.84 -7.71 -10.12
CA TRP A 141 -8.11 -7.70 -8.68
C TRP A 141 -9.26 -8.63 -8.35
N ARG A 142 -9.28 -9.10 -7.11
CA ARG A 142 -10.38 -9.86 -6.53
C ARG A 142 -11.17 -8.97 -5.57
N ASN A 143 -12.49 -8.93 -5.76
CA ASN A 143 -13.36 -8.27 -4.78
C ASN A 143 -13.58 -9.16 -3.55
N ARG A 144 -14.32 -8.67 -2.54
CA ARG A 144 -14.65 -9.44 -1.33
C ARG A 144 -15.44 -10.74 -1.58
N ARG A 145 -16.07 -10.88 -2.76
CA ARG A 145 -16.77 -12.10 -3.20
C ARG A 145 -15.87 -12.99 -4.08
N ASN A 146 -14.56 -12.72 -4.09
CA ASN A 146 -13.55 -13.41 -4.88
C ASN A 146 -13.73 -13.35 -6.40
N GLN A 147 -14.52 -12.38 -6.90
CA GLN A 147 -14.71 -12.19 -8.34
C GLN A 147 -13.58 -11.33 -8.90
N THR A 148 -12.99 -11.81 -10.00
CA THR A 148 -11.94 -11.11 -10.75
C THR A 148 -12.52 -9.89 -11.46
N ARG A 149 -11.80 -8.77 -11.40
CA ARG A 149 -12.11 -7.52 -12.09
C ARG A 149 -10.83 -6.91 -12.64
N GLY A 150 -10.90 -6.44 -13.88
CA GLY A 150 -9.81 -5.67 -14.50
C GLY A 150 -9.91 -4.18 -14.20
N LEU A 151 -8.85 -3.46 -14.60
CA LEU A 151 -8.80 -2.01 -14.55
C LEU A 151 -9.79 -1.39 -15.55
N LYS A 152 -10.50 -0.34 -15.14
CA LYS A 152 -11.43 0.39 -16.02
C LYS A 152 -10.76 1.62 -16.61
N TYR A 153 -11.24 2.07 -17.77
CA TYR A 153 -10.80 3.30 -18.43
C TYR A 153 -9.34 3.28 -18.89
N VAL A 154 -8.84 2.10 -19.25
CA VAL A 154 -7.56 1.96 -19.97
C VAL A 154 -7.83 2.20 -21.45
N VAL A 155 -7.16 3.18 -22.03
CA VAL A 155 -7.23 3.54 -23.46
C VAL A 155 -5.80 3.73 -23.94
N ASP A 156 -5.41 3.00 -24.99
CA ASP A 156 -4.06 3.05 -25.59
C ASP A 156 -2.91 2.95 -24.57
N GLY A 157 -3.06 2.04 -23.59
CA GLY A 157 -2.08 1.81 -22.53
C GLY A 157 -1.97 2.96 -21.51
N ARG A 158 -2.98 3.83 -21.44
CA ARG A 158 -3.07 4.95 -20.50
C ARG A 158 -4.36 4.88 -19.68
N LEU A 159 -4.31 5.38 -18.46
CA LEU A 159 -5.45 5.39 -17.54
C LEU A 159 -6.16 6.74 -17.60
N GLU A 160 -7.30 6.81 -18.30
CA GLU A 160 -8.11 8.02 -18.44
C GLU A 160 -8.82 8.41 -17.14
N ARG A 161 -9.18 7.42 -16.31
CA ARG A 161 -9.79 7.65 -15.00
C ARG A 161 -9.27 6.65 -13.98
N PHE A 162 -8.75 7.16 -12.87
CA PHE A 162 -8.15 6.34 -11.80
C PHE A 162 -9.15 5.85 -10.75
N VAL A 163 -10.45 6.11 -10.91
CA VAL A 163 -11.50 5.70 -9.95
C VAL A 163 -11.51 4.19 -9.67
N SER A 164 -11.08 3.37 -10.64
CA SER A 164 -10.98 1.92 -10.46
C SER A 164 -9.74 1.47 -9.67
N LEU A 165 -8.80 2.37 -9.39
CA LEU A 165 -7.66 2.17 -8.47
C LEU A 165 -7.92 2.76 -7.09
N GLN A 166 -8.97 3.56 -6.89
CA GLN A 166 -9.26 4.16 -5.60
C GLN A 166 -9.78 3.11 -4.62
N GLY A 167 -8.93 2.68 -3.69
CA GLY A 167 -9.30 1.75 -2.64
C GLY A 167 -8.12 0.89 -2.21
N PHE A 168 -8.42 -0.13 -1.41
CA PHE A 168 -7.50 -1.17 -1.00
C PHE A 168 -7.99 -2.49 -1.60
N TYR A 169 -7.35 -2.94 -2.67
CA TYR A 169 -7.82 -4.06 -3.48
C TYR A 169 -6.79 -5.18 -3.53
N ARG A 170 -7.25 -6.41 -3.32
CA ARG A 170 -6.44 -7.63 -3.45
C ARG A 170 -6.21 -7.94 -4.92
N LEU A 171 -4.96 -8.15 -5.32
CA LEU A 171 -4.57 -8.62 -6.64
C LEU A 171 -4.90 -10.11 -6.80
N THR A 172 -5.08 -10.54 -8.04
CA THR A 172 -4.92 -11.97 -8.36
C THR A 172 -3.43 -12.36 -8.22
N PRO A 173 -3.11 -13.64 -7.95
CA PRO A 173 -1.72 -14.09 -7.89
C PRO A 173 -0.92 -13.72 -9.14
N GLU A 174 -1.51 -13.89 -10.33
CA GLU A 174 -0.86 -13.61 -11.60
C GLU A 174 -0.52 -12.11 -11.74
N SER A 175 -1.42 -11.22 -11.30
CA SER A 175 -1.14 -9.78 -11.30
C SER A 175 -0.20 -9.35 -10.17
N ALA A 176 -0.12 -10.12 -9.09
CA ALA A 176 0.86 -9.90 -8.03
C ALA A 176 2.27 -10.24 -8.52
N ASP A 177 2.42 -11.35 -9.26
CA ASP A 177 3.69 -11.78 -9.86
C ASP A 177 4.18 -10.76 -10.89
N GLU A 178 3.31 -10.29 -11.79
CA GLU A 178 3.68 -9.26 -12.78
C GLU A 178 4.17 -7.95 -12.13
N LEU A 179 3.57 -7.52 -11.00
CA LEU A 179 4.06 -6.35 -10.26
C LEU A 179 5.34 -6.65 -9.46
N ALA A 180 5.50 -7.87 -8.95
CA ALA A 180 6.71 -8.29 -8.25
C ALA A 180 7.90 -8.32 -9.20
N GLU A 181 7.74 -8.87 -10.41
CA GLU A 181 8.74 -8.86 -11.47
C GLU A 181 9.09 -7.42 -11.87
N LEU A 182 8.09 -6.55 -12.06
CA LEU A 182 8.32 -5.15 -12.39
C LEU A 182 9.17 -4.41 -11.35
N VAL A 183 8.99 -4.70 -10.06
CA VAL A 183 9.72 -4.03 -8.97
C VAL A 183 11.06 -4.71 -8.65
N GLY A 184 11.20 -6.00 -8.98
CA GLY A 184 12.42 -6.77 -8.79
C GLY A 184 13.45 -6.63 -9.91
N ALA A 185 13.03 -6.12 -11.08
CA ALA A 185 13.89 -5.79 -12.22
C ALA A 185 14.64 -4.47 -12.02
#